data_AF-A0AAR2L374-F1
#
_entry.id   AF-A0AAR2L374-F1
#
_cell.length_a   1.000
_cell.length_b   1.000
_cell.length_c   1.000
_cell.angle_alpha   90.00
_cell.angle_beta   90.00
_cell.angle_gamma   90.00
#
_symmetry.space_group_name_H-M   'P 1'
#
loop_
_entity.id
_entity.type
_entity.pdbx_description
1 polymer ?
#
loop_
_entity_poly.entity_id
_entity_poly.type
_entity_poly.pdbx_seq_one_letter_code
_entity_poly.pdbx_strand_id
1 'polypeptide(L)'
;MLSTGSPQGCVLSPLLYCLYTYDCSPACDSNLIVKFADDTTVVGLISEGDETAYRKEVLKLAAWCSENNLALNTKKTKEIIVDFRKHSTDPDPLSNNGECLERVCTFRFLGVQISTNITWTDNITAVIKKAQQRLHFLRVLRKHNLDSNLLLTFYRSSIESLLTYCITVWYGSCTMADRERLQRVVKTAQKIIGCPLPSLMDIYTSRCVSRAKRITMDSSHPGSVLFDLLPSGRRYRCIRSRTNRLKYSFFPKAITLLNSQMH
;
A
#
# COMPACT_ATOMS: atom_id res chain seq x y z
N MET A 1 -17.28 -17.25 -33.53
CA MET A 1 -16.44 -17.05 -32.33
C MET A 1 -16.65 -15.63 -31.84
N LEU A 2 -17.38 -15.44 -30.75
CA LEU A 2 -17.49 -14.13 -30.12
C LEU A 2 -16.14 -13.85 -29.45
N SER A 3 -15.49 -12.75 -29.83
CA SER A 3 -14.28 -12.28 -29.14
C SER A 3 -14.69 -11.81 -27.75
N THR A 4 -14.53 -12.67 -26.75
CA THR A 4 -14.77 -12.32 -25.34
C THR A 4 -13.55 -11.57 -24.83
N GLY A 5 -13.67 -10.25 -24.71
CA GLY A 5 -12.64 -9.39 -24.16
C GLY A 5 -12.71 -7.98 -24.73
N SER A 6 -12.43 -6.98 -23.89
CA SER A 6 -12.28 -5.61 -24.36
C SER A 6 -10.84 -5.41 -24.89
N PRO A 7 -10.62 -4.71 -26.02
CA PRO A 7 -9.28 -4.49 -26.56
C PRO A 7 -8.36 -3.80 -25.55
N GLN A 8 -7.13 -4.28 -25.43
CA GLN A 8 -6.11 -3.62 -24.61
C GLN A 8 -5.81 -2.25 -25.22
N GLY A 9 -5.90 -1.18 -24.42
CA GLY A 9 -5.72 0.20 -24.87
C GLY A 9 -7.01 0.91 -25.30
N CYS A 10 -8.17 0.24 -25.30
CA CYS A 10 -9.45 0.94 -25.45
C CYS A 10 -9.80 1.70 -24.16
N VAL A 11 -10.23 2.96 -24.32
CA VAL A 11 -10.53 3.89 -23.22
C VAL A 11 -11.67 3.39 -22.32
N LEU A 12 -12.61 2.63 -22.88
CA LEU A 12 -13.76 2.09 -22.14
C LEU A 12 -13.47 0.76 -21.44
N SER A 13 -12.41 0.05 -21.83
CA SER A 13 -12.07 -1.27 -21.26
C SER A 13 -11.99 -1.27 -19.73
N PRO A 14 -11.32 -0.30 -19.06
CA PRO A 14 -11.26 -0.28 -17.60
C PRO A 14 -12.62 -0.06 -16.94
N LEU A 15 -13.47 0.80 -17.51
CA LEU A 15 -14.80 1.08 -16.98
C LEU A 15 -15.70 -0.15 -17.09
N LEU A 16 -15.69 -0.80 -18.25
CA LEU A 16 -16.46 -2.02 -18.48
C LEU A 16 -16.03 -3.14 -17.53
N TYR A 17 -14.72 -3.26 -17.27
CA TYR A 17 -14.20 -4.24 -16.31
C TYR A 17 -14.63 -3.92 -14.86
N CYS A 18 -14.64 -2.64 -14.47
CA CYS A 18 -15.16 -2.22 -13.16
C CYS A 18 -16.65 -2.54 -13.00
N LEU A 19 -17.46 -2.33 -14.03
CA LEU A 19 -18.88 -2.69 -14.03
C LEU A 19 -19.07 -4.21 -14.01
N TYR A 20 -18.29 -4.94 -14.80
CA TYR A 20 -18.31 -6.39 -14.89
C TYR A 20 -18.04 -7.08 -13.55
N THR A 21 -17.13 -6.52 -12.76
CA THR A 21 -16.74 -7.07 -11.46
C THR A 21 -17.45 -6.40 -10.29
N TYR A 22 -18.43 -5.53 -10.53
CA TYR A 22 -19.00 -4.66 -9.49
C TYR A 22 -19.68 -5.45 -8.36
N ASP A 23 -20.45 -6.48 -8.70
CA ASP A 23 -21.19 -7.37 -7.81
C ASP A 23 -20.32 -8.38 -7.05
N CYS A 24 -19.01 -8.45 -7.36
CA CYS A 24 -18.03 -9.16 -6.55
C CYS A 24 -17.85 -8.42 -5.21
N SER A 25 -18.68 -8.78 -4.23
CA SER A 25 -18.74 -8.19 -2.90
C SER A 25 -18.57 -9.26 -1.80
N PRO A 26 -18.02 -8.88 -0.62
CA PRO A 26 -17.85 -9.82 0.48
C PRO A 26 -19.19 -10.42 0.92
N ALA A 27 -19.18 -11.70 1.31
CA ALA A 27 -20.34 -12.40 1.84
C ALA A 27 -20.58 -12.12 3.32
N CYS A 28 -19.50 -11.84 4.05
CA CYS A 28 -19.53 -11.59 5.49
C CYS A 28 -18.93 -10.22 5.81
N ASP A 29 -19.55 -9.48 6.73
CA ASP A 29 -19.08 -8.15 7.16
C ASP A 29 -17.69 -8.17 7.82
N SER A 30 -17.24 -9.35 8.29
CA SER A 30 -15.89 -9.57 8.83
C SER A 30 -14.81 -9.69 7.76
N ASN A 31 -15.20 -9.77 6.49
CA ASN A 31 -14.29 -9.87 5.35
C ASN A 31 -14.31 -8.58 4.52
N LEU A 32 -13.17 -8.29 3.91
CA LEU A 32 -12.99 -7.18 2.99
C LEU A 32 -12.50 -7.71 1.66
N ILE A 33 -13.17 -7.31 0.57
CA ILE A 33 -12.67 -7.50 -0.79
C ILE A 33 -12.13 -6.18 -1.30
N VAL A 34 -10.85 -6.16 -1.66
CA VAL A 34 -10.18 -5.02 -2.30
C VAL A 34 -9.90 -5.39 -3.76
N LYS A 35 -10.42 -4.58 -4.70
CA LYS A 35 -10.25 -4.78 -6.14
C LYS A 35 -9.41 -3.65 -6.74
N PHE A 36 -8.44 -3.99 -7.58
CA PHE A 36 -7.68 -3.04 -8.37
C PHE A 36 -7.38 -3.65 -9.75
N ALA A 37 -8.15 -3.25 -10.77
CA ALA A 37 -8.18 -3.98 -12.03
C ALA A 37 -8.38 -5.48 -11.77
N ASP A 38 -7.58 -6.35 -12.36
CA ASP A 38 -7.64 -7.81 -12.18
C ASP A 38 -7.12 -8.30 -10.82
N ASP A 39 -6.36 -7.49 -10.09
CA ASP A 39 -5.90 -7.84 -8.74
C ASP A 39 -7.07 -7.74 -7.75
N THR A 40 -7.54 -8.89 -7.27
CA THR A 40 -8.53 -9.00 -6.19
C THR A 40 -7.90 -9.59 -4.95
N THR A 41 -8.12 -8.96 -3.80
CA THR A 41 -7.59 -9.39 -2.50
C THR A 41 -8.72 -9.59 -1.50
N VAL A 42 -8.76 -10.77 -0.90
CA VAL A 42 -9.64 -11.08 0.23
C VAL A 42 -8.85 -10.90 1.52
N VAL A 43 -9.39 -10.13 2.44
CA VAL A 43 -8.87 -9.96 3.80
C VAL A 43 -9.95 -10.45 4.76
N GLY A 44 -9.63 -11.45 5.57
CA GLY A 44 -10.53 -11.97 6.61
C GLY A 44 -9.85 -11.94 7.97
N LEU A 45 -10.65 -11.70 9.02
CA LEU A 45 -10.20 -11.83 10.40
C LEU A 45 -10.35 -13.28 10.87
N ILE A 46 -9.26 -13.89 11.30
CA ILE A 46 -9.26 -15.18 12.01
C ILE A 46 -9.24 -14.86 13.50
N SER A 47 -10.25 -15.29 14.25
CA SER A 47 -10.39 -15.03 15.68
C SER A 47 -10.58 -16.34 16.43
N GLU A 48 -9.89 -16.50 17.56
CA GLU A 48 -10.02 -17.71 18.42
C GLU A 48 -9.77 -19.04 17.69
N GLY A 49 -9.03 -19.00 16.57
CA GLY A 49 -8.79 -20.18 15.72
C GLY A 49 -9.90 -20.47 14.71
N ASP A 50 -10.99 -19.70 14.70
CA ASP A 50 -12.03 -19.79 13.68
C ASP A 50 -11.63 -19.01 12.43
N GLU A 51 -11.37 -19.77 11.35
CA GLU A 51 -11.11 -19.25 10.00
C GLU A 51 -12.29 -19.46 9.03
N THR A 52 -13.44 -19.91 9.52
CA THR A 52 -14.59 -20.32 8.69
C THR A 52 -15.07 -19.20 7.77
N ALA A 53 -15.21 -17.99 8.31
CA ALA A 53 -15.66 -16.83 7.53
C ALA A 53 -14.67 -16.49 6.40
N TYR A 54 -13.37 -16.57 6.67
CA TYR A 54 -12.33 -16.31 5.68
C TYR A 54 -12.32 -17.38 4.59
N ARG A 55 -12.30 -18.67 4.96
CA ARG A 55 -12.30 -19.78 3.99
C ARG A 55 -13.55 -19.78 3.11
N LYS A 56 -14.72 -19.52 3.70
CA LYS A 56 -15.98 -19.42 2.95
C LYS A 56 -15.93 -18.30 1.91
N GLU A 57 -15.30 -17.17 2.23
CA GLU A 57 -15.13 -16.06 1.29
C GLU A 57 -14.22 -16.44 0.12
N VAL A 58 -13.10 -17.11 0.41
CA VAL A 58 -12.18 -17.58 -0.64
C VAL A 58 -12.89 -18.55 -1.60
N LEU A 59 -13.65 -19.51 -1.06
CA LEU A 59 -14.43 -20.45 -1.87
C LEU A 59 -15.52 -19.76 -2.68
N LYS A 60 -16.24 -18.80 -2.08
CA LYS A 60 -17.25 -18.02 -2.80
C LYS A 60 -16.64 -17.19 -3.91
N LEU A 61 -15.49 -16.56 -3.68
CA LEU A 61 -14.78 -15.81 -4.71
C LEU A 61 -14.34 -16.72 -5.86
N ALA A 62 -13.84 -17.92 -5.56
CA ALA A 62 -13.48 -18.90 -6.59
C ALA A 62 -14.70 -19.33 -7.42
N ALA A 63 -15.84 -19.60 -6.77
CA ALA A 63 -17.09 -19.93 -7.45
C ALA A 63 -17.60 -18.75 -8.31
N TRP A 64 -17.62 -17.54 -7.76
CA TRP A 64 -18.03 -16.33 -8.48
C TRP A 64 -17.15 -16.09 -9.72
N CYS A 65 -15.83 -16.28 -9.61
CA CYS A 65 -14.93 -16.22 -10.75
C CYS A 65 -15.33 -17.24 -11.83
N SER A 66 -15.58 -18.49 -11.43
CA SER A 66 -16.01 -19.55 -12.36
C SER A 66 -17.34 -19.22 -13.05
N GLU A 67 -18.33 -18.76 -12.30
CA GLU A 67 -19.66 -18.36 -12.82
C GLU A 67 -19.56 -17.16 -13.78
N ASN A 68 -18.61 -16.26 -13.52
CA ASN A 68 -18.31 -15.11 -14.35
C ASN A 68 -17.18 -15.38 -15.36
N ASN A 69 -16.93 -16.63 -15.77
CA ASN A 69 -15.94 -16.96 -16.81
C ASN A 69 -14.53 -16.35 -16.59
N LEU A 70 -14.15 -16.14 -15.33
CA LEU A 70 -12.85 -15.66 -14.90
C LEU A 70 -12.02 -16.84 -14.37
N ALA A 71 -10.80 -16.99 -14.89
CA ALA A 71 -9.88 -18.01 -14.41
C ALA A 71 -9.02 -17.46 -13.26
N LEU A 72 -9.13 -18.07 -12.07
CA LEU A 72 -8.26 -17.74 -10.95
C LEU A 72 -6.86 -18.32 -11.19
N ASN A 73 -5.84 -17.46 -11.19
CA ASN A 73 -4.46 -17.88 -11.38
C ASN A 73 -3.82 -18.26 -10.03
N THR A 74 -3.99 -19.53 -9.64
CA THR A 74 -3.43 -20.12 -8.39
C THR A 74 -1.93 -19.90 -8.23
N LYS A 75 -1.16 -19.84 -9.33
CA LYS A 75 0.28 -19.56 -9.29
C LYS A 75 0.61 -18.12 -8.91
N LYS A 76 -0.26 -17.17 -9.23
CA LYS A 76 -0.12 -15.75 -8.85
C LYS A 76 -0.81 -15.43 -7.54
N THR A 77 -1.88 -16.14 -7.19
CA THR A 77 -2.59 -15.99 -5.92
C THR A 77 -1.73 -16.51 -4.78
N LYS A 78 -1.47 -15.67 -3.80
CA LYS A 78 -0.69 -15.99 -2.61
C LYS A 78 -1.50 -15.76 -1.35
N GLU A 79 -1.24 -16.57 -0.33
CA GLU A 79 -1.78 -16.36 1.00
C GLU A 79 -0.72 -15.68 1.88
N ILE A 80 -1.12 -14.67 2.64
CA ILE A 80 -0.29 -14.05 3.66
C ILE A 80 -1.05 -14.06 4.98
N ILE A 81 -0.46 -14.65 6.02
CA ILE A 81 -1.06 -14.73 7.35
C ILE A 81 -0.31 -13.79 8.28
N VAL A 82 -1.01 -12.81 8.82
CA VAL A 82 -0.48 -11.86 9.79
C VAL A 82 -0.98 -12.27 11.16
N ASP A 83 -0.10 -12.89 11.96
CA ASP A 83 -0.40 -13.26 13.33
C ASP A 83 0.69 -12.73 14.28
N PHE A 84 0.24 -12.19 15.42
CA PHE A 84 1.11 -11.64 16.47
C PHE A 84 0.83 -12.25 17.84
N ARG A 85 0.00 -13.29 17.91
CA ARG A 85 -0.23 -14.06 19.13
C ARG A 85 1.05 -14.79 19.53
N LYS A 86 1.30 -14.88 20.84
CA LYS A 86 2.46 -15.61 21.37
C LYS A 86 2.32 -17.12 21.18
N HIS A 87 1.08 -17.61 21.18
CA HIS A 87 0.72 -18.99 20.90
C HIS A 87 -0.32 -18.95 19.79
N SER A 88 0.10 -19.31 18.58
CA SER A 88 -0.76 -19.41 17.40
C SER A 88 -0.72 -20.83 16.87
N THR A 89 -1.87 -21.28 16.38
CA THR A 89 -1.94 -22.46 15.51
C THR A 89 -1.96 -21.93 14.08
N ASP A 90 -1.08 -22.46 13.24
CA ASP A 90 -1.08 -22.10 11.84
C ASP A 90 -2.36 -22.62 11.18
N PRO A 91 -3.10 -21.77 10.44
CA PRO A 91 -4.30 -22.21 9.75
C PRO A 91 -3.97 -23.23 8.65
N ASP A 92 -4.92 -24.12 8.38
CA ASP A 92 -4.74 -25.17 7.37
C ASP A 92 -4.48 -24.56 5.98
N PRO A 93 -3.66 -25.20 5.14
CA PRO A 93 -3.42 -24.71 3.78
C PRO A 93 -4.72 -24.46 3.02
N LEU A 94 -4.77 -23.35 2.28
CA LEU A 94 -5.86 -23.09 1.35
C LEU A 94 -5.63 -23.85 0.04
N SER A 95 -6.69 -24.46 -0.48
CA SER A 95 -6.69 -25.09 -1.79
C SER A 95 -7.85 -24.58 -2.65
N ASN A 96 -7.60 -24.45 -3.95
CA ASN A 96 -8.60 -24.14 -4.96
C ASN A 96 -8.53 -25.20 -6.05
N ASN A 97 -9.63 -25.93 -6.28
CA ASN A 97 -9.70 -27.02 -7.27
C ASN A 97 -8.57 -28.07 -7.15
N GLY A 98 -8.16 -28.39 -5.92
CA GLY A 98 -7.08 -29.35 -5.65
C GLY A 98 -5.66 -28.79 -5.72
N GLU A 99 -5.47 -27.52 -6.13
CA GLU A 99 -4.17 -26.84 -6.06
C GLU A 99 -4.06 -26.00 -4.79
N CYS A 100 -3.01 -26.24 -3.99
CA CYS A 100 -2.73 -25.44 -2.80
C CYS A 100 -2.20 -24.05 -3.18
N LEU A 101 -2.75 -23.02 -2.55
CA LEU A 101 -2.22 -21.66 -2.66
C LEU A 101 -0.89 -21.58 -1.90
N GLU A 102 0.09 -20.93 -2.51
CA GLU A 102 1.38 -20.72 -1.86
C GLU A 102 1.25 -19.68 -0.76
N ARG A 103 1.55 -20.09 0.48
CA ARG A 103 1.69 -19.20 1.63
C ARG A 103 3.07 -18.55 1.62
N VAL A 104 3.10 -17.22 1.72
CA VAL A 104 4.35 -16.44 1.63
C VAL A 104 4.51 -15.49 2.82
N CYS A 105 5.76 -15.25 3.20
CA CYS A 105 6.08 -14.30 4.27
C CYS A 105 6.08 -12.84 3.81
N THR A 106 6.33 -12.60 2.52
CA THR A 106 6.37 -11.26 1.92
C THR A 106 5.72 -11.31 0.55
N PHE A 107 4.82 -10.37 0.27
CA PHE A 107 4.09 -10.26 -1.00
C PHE A 107 4.14 -8.83 -1.54
N ARG A 108 4.20 -8.67 -2.87
CA ARG A 108 4.18 -7.36 -3.51
C ARG A 108 2.74 -6.99 -3.86
N PHE A 109 2.11 -6.19 -3.03
CA PHE A 109 0.75 -5.69 -3.23
C PHE A 109 0.78 -4.26 -3.80
N LEU A 110 0.23 -4.06 -5.00
CA LEU A 110 0.13 -2.75 -5.68
C LEU A 110 1.45 -1.96 -5.67
N GLY A 111 2.58 -2.64 -5.84
CA GLY A 111 3.91 -2.04 -5.88
C GLY A 111 4.63 -1.92 -4.53
N VAL A 112 3.97 -2.21 -3.41
CA VAL A 112 4.55 -2.17 -2.05
C VAL A 112 4.77 -3.59 -1.55
N GLN A 113 5.92 -3.86 -0.90
CA GLN A 113 6.12 -5.16 -0.25
C GLN A 113 5.51 -5.16 1.16
N ILE A 114 4.61 -6.11 1.40
CA ILE A 114 3.95 -6.34 2.69
C ILE A 114 4.50 -7.65 3.25
N SER A 115 4.98 -7.62 4.49
CA SER A 115 5.46 -8.81 5.20
C SER A 115 4.50 -9.21 6.32
N THR A 116 4.53 -10.49 6.71
CA THR A 116 3.70 -11.05 7.79
C THR A 116 3.92 -10.34 9.13
N ASN A 117 5.13 -9.81 9.36
CA ASN A 117 5.45 -9.06 10.57
C ASN A 117 5.07 -7.56 10.53
N ILE A 118 4.51 -7.09 9.40
CA ILE A 118 4.20 -5.69 9.08
C ILE A 118 5.41 -4.78 9.40
N THR A 119 6.59 -5.22 8.98
CA THR A 119 7.79 -4.38 8.94
C THR A 119 8.03 -3.93 7.50
N TRP A 120 8.69 -2.79 7.34
CA TRP A 120 8.86 -2.18 6.02
C TRP A 120 10.28 -2.36 5.48
N THR A 121 11.12 -3.15 6.15
CA THR A 121 12.54 -3.34 5.80
C THR A 121 12.70 -3.94 4.40
N ASP A 122 11.89 -4.93 4.03
CA ASP A 122 11.90 -5.54 2.70
C ASP A 122 11.55 -4.51 1.63
N ASN A 123 10.41 -3.83 1.81
CA ASN A 123 9.96 -2.76 0.92
C ASN A 123 11.02 -1.67 0.73
N ILE A 124 11.63 -1.21 1.82
CA ILE A 124 12.67 -0.18 1.82
C ILE A 124 13.92 -0.68 1.09
N THR A 125 14.32 -1.93 1.32
CA THR A 125 15.46 -2.53 0.63
C THR A 125 15.21 -2.59 -0.88
N ALA A 126 14.02 -3.01 -1.31
CA ALA A 126 13.63 -3.03 -2.72
C ALA A 126 13.59 -1.63 -3.35
N VAL A 127 13.04 -0.63 -2.63
CA VAL A 127 12.98 0.77 -3.06
C VAL A 127 14.39 1.36 -3.18
N ILE A 128 15.25 1.17 -2.18
CA ILE A 128 16.64 1.66 -2.21
C ILE A 128 17.41 1.02 -3.35
N LYS A 129 17.28 -0.29 -3.59
CA LYS A 129 17.96 -0.98 -4.70
C LYS A 129 17.65 -0.31 -6.04
N LYS A 130 16.36 -0.04 -6.30
CA LYS A 130 15.93 0.68 -7.51
C LYS A 130 16.44 2.13 -7.52
N ALA A 131 16.39 2.83 -6.39
CA ALA A 131 16.86 4.21 -6.30
C ALA A 131 18.38 4.31 -6.55
N GLN A 132 19.18 3.35 -6.12
CA GLN A 132 20.62 3.29 -6.40
C GLN A 132 20.90 3.14 -7.91
N GLN A 133 20.12 2.31 -8.61
CA GLN A 133 20.21 2.22 -10.07
C GLN A 133 19.90 3.57 -10.74
N ARG A 134 18.89 4.30 -10.26
CA ARG A 134 18.55 5.65 -10.77
C ARG A 134 19.59 6.72 -10.40
N LEU A 135 20.21 6.60 -9.22
CA LEU A 135 21.34 7.45 -8.83
C LEU A 135 22.55 7.29 -9.76
N HIS A 136 22.81 6.09 -10.27
CA HIS A 136 23.85 5.89 -11.27
C HIS A 136 23.60 6.76 -12.52
N PHE A 137 22.37 6.73 -13.06
CA PHE A 137 22.02 7.58 -14.19
C PHE A 137 22.15 9.07 -13.85
N LEU A 138 21.73 9.50 -12.65
CA LEU A 138 21.92 10.89 -12.21
C LEU A 138 23.40 11.30 -12.21
N ARG A 139 24.32 10.41 -11.80
CA ARG A 139 25.77 10.66 -11.87
C ARG A 139 26.27 10.77 -13.31
N VAL A 140 25.78 9.90 -14.20
CA VAL A 140 26.12 9.94 -15.64
C VAL A 140 25.67 11.27 -16.25
N LEU A 141 24.43 11.69 -15.98
CA LEU A 141 23.92 12.98 -16.45
C LEU A 141 24.76 14.15 -15.93
N ARG A 142 25.16 14.13 -14.65
CA ARG A 142 26.07 15.15 -14.11
C ARG A 142 27.43 15.15 -14.81
N LYS A 143 27.99 13.98 -15.12
CA LYS A 143 29.25 13.84 -15.86
C LYS A 143 29.17 14.43 -17.27
N HIS A 144 28.00 14.40 -17.89
CA HIS A 144 27.73 15.05 -19.17
C HIS A 144 27.39 16.55 -19.04
N ASN A 145 27.68 17.18 -17.90
CA ASN A 145 27.51 18.61 -17.64
C ASN A 145 26.07 19.11 -17.84
N LEU A 146 25.06 18.27 -17.57
CA LEU A 146 23.67 18.74 -17.56
C LEU A 146 23.46 19.78 -16.45
N ASP A 147 22.64 20.79 -16.77
CA ASP A 147 22.26 21.83 -15.84
C ASP A 147 21.56 21.28 -14.59
N SER A 148 21.77 21.95 -13.45
CA SER A 148 21.22 21.53 -12.16
C SER A 148 19.69 21.45 -12.16
N ASN A 149 18.97 22.27 -12.95
CA ASN A 149 17.51 22.17 -13.05
C ASN A 149 17.06 20.88 -13.76
N LEU A 150 17.78 20.44 -14.79
CA LEU A 150 17.50 19.17 -15.48
C LEU A 150 17.79 17.99 -14.55
N LEU A 151 18.89 18.05 -13.80
CA LEU A 151 19.22 17.03 -12.80
C LEU A 151 18.19 16.96 -11.68
N LEU A 152 17.71 18.11 -11.20
CA LEU A 152 16.64 18.20 -10.22
C LEU A 152 15.33 17.62 -10.76
N THR A 153 14.99 17.92 -12.02
CA THR A 153 13.81 17.38 -12.69
C THR A 153 13.89 15.86 -12.78
N PHE A 154 15.03 15.31 -13.23
CA PHE A 154 15.27 13.87 -13.26
C PHE A 154 15.16 13.23 -11.88
N TYR A 155 15.74 13.86 -10.85
CA TYR A 155 15.61 13.38 -9.47
C TYR A 155 14.15 13.31 -9.05
N ARG A 156 13.38 14.38 -9.24
CA ARG A 156 11.96 14.42 -8.86
C ARG A 156 11.14 13.36 -9.59
N SER A 157 11.34 13.23 -10.90
CA SER A 157 10.56 12.31 -11.74
C SER A 157 10.93 10.84 -11.56
N SER A 158 12.18 10.51 -11.22
CA SER A 158 12.68 9.13 -11.30
C SER A 158 13.19 8.56 -9.97
N ILE A 159 13.63 9.41 -9.04
CA ILE A 159 14.15 8.97 -7.72
C ILE A 159 13.16 9.34 -6.63
N GLU A 160 12.75 10.60 -6.52
CA GLU A 160 11.80 11.06 -5.51
C GLU A 160 10.44 10.38 -5.68
N SER A 161 9.92 10.32 -6.91
CA SER A 161 8.67 9.60 -7.22
C SER A 161 8.68 8.15 -6.73
N LEU A 162 9.81 7.46 -6.89
CA LEU A 162 10.03 6.10 -6.41
C LEU A 162 10.11 6.04 -4.88
N LEU A 163 10.92 6.90 -4.25
CA LEU A 163 11.09 6.95 -2.79
C LEU A 163 9.81 7.32 -2.06
N THR A 164 8.90 8.03 -2.73
CA THR A 164 7.71 8.62 -2.12
C THR A 164 6.42 7.90 -2.50
N TYR A 165 6.50 6.85 -3.32
CA TYR A 165 5.38 5.99 -3.66
C TYR A 165 4.81 5.33 -2.40
N CYS A 166 3.51 5.52 -2.16
CA CYS A 166 2.80 5.06 -0.96
C CYS A 166 3.48 5.43 0.37
N ILE A 167 4.29 6.50 0.43
CA ILE A 167 5.08 6.87 1.62
C ILE A 167 4.23 7.06 2.88
N THR A 168 2.98 7.47 2.73
CA THR A 168 2.00 7.65 3.82
C THR A 168 1.62 6.33 4.51
N VAL A 169 1.83 5.19 3.85
CA VAL A 169 1.49 3.85 4.36
C VAL A 169 2.63 3.31 5.23
N TRP A 170 3.87 3.41 4.77
CA TRP A 170 4.99 2.67 5.34
C TRP A 170 5.99 3.51 6.13
N TYR A 171 6.18 4.80 5.78
CA TYR A 171 7.27 5.61 6.36
C TYR A 171 7.10 5.90 7.86
N GLY A 172 5.84 6.07 8.29
CA GLY A 172 5.49 6.28 9.70
C GLY A 172 6.01 5.16 10.60
N SER A 173 5.94 3.92 10.13
CA SER A 173 6.31 2.71 10.85
C SER A 173 7.76 2.24 10.59
N CYS A 174 8.57 3.01 9.86
CA CYS A 174 9.98 2.70 9.67
C CYS A 174 10.79 2.82 10.97
N THR A 175 11.79 1.95 11.12
CA THR A 175 12.82 2.10 12.14
C THR A 175 13.69 3.33 11.89
N MET A 176 14.41 3.82 12.90
CA MET A 176 15.39 4.89 12.70
C MET A 176 16.46 4.50 11.68
N ALA A 177 16.97 3.27 11.76
CA ALA A 177 17.97 2.76 10.82
C ALA A 177 17.46 2.78 9.37
N ASP A 178 16.20 2.41 9.14
CA ASP A 178 15.60 2.47 7.80
C ASP A 178 15.43 3.89 7.29
N ARG A 179 15.02 4.83 8.15
CA ARG A 179 14.91 6.25 7.79
C ARG A 179 16.28 6.82 7.40
N GLU A 180 17.33 6.46 8.12
CA GLU A 180 18.70 6.86 7.77
C GLU A 180 19.15 6.27 6.44
N ARG A 181 18.88 4.99 6.18
CA ARG A 181 19.16 4.33 4.89
C ARG A 181 18.52 5.06 3.73
N LEU A 182 17.25 5.43 3.86
CA LEU A 182 16.53 6.20 2.85
C LEU A 182 17.07 7.62 2.70
N GLN A 183 17.35 8.31 3.81
CA GLN A 183 17.88 9.67 3.78
C GLN A 183 19.28 9.74 3.17
N ARG A 184 20.08 8.67 3.24
CA ARG A 184 21.36 8.58 2.52
C ARG A 184 21.19 8.70 1.01
N VAL A 185 20.15 8.09 0.43
CA VAL A 185 19.84 8.21 -1.01
C VAL A 185 19.59 9.67 -1.39
N VAL A 186 18.78 10.38 -0.61
CA VAL A 186 18.48 11.81 -0.83
C VAL A 186 19.74 12.67 -0.67
N LYS A 187 20.54 12.43 0.37
CA LYS A 187 21.82 13.13 0.58
C LYS A 187 22.80 12.91 -0.58
N THR A 188 22.87 11.69 -1.13
CA THR A 188 23.69 11.41 -2.31
C THR A 188 23.19 12.18 -3.53
N ALA A 189 21.87 12.18 -3.80
CA ALA A 189 21.30 12.95 -4.90
C ALA A 189 21.59 14.45 -4.76
N GLN A 190 21.36 15.01 -3.57
CA GLN A 190 21.65 16.41 -3.24
C GLN A 190 23.10 16.79 -3.55
N LYS A 191 24.06 15.95 -3.17
CA LYS A 191 25.49 16.18 -3.50
C LYS A 191 25.77 16.18 -5.00
N ILE A 192 25.11 15.32 -5.77
CA ILE A 192 25.30 15.22 -7.23
C ILE A 192 24.71 16.44 -7.95
N ILE A 193 23.52 16.89 -7.52
CA ILE A 193 22.80 17.99 -8.15
C ILE A 193 23.40 19.35 -7.75
N GLY A 194 23.89 19.47 -6.52
CA GLY A 194 24.45 20.70 -5.97
C GLY A 194 23.41 21.65 -5.38
N CYS A 195 22.19 21.19 -5.08
CA CYS A 195 21.13 21.99 -4.47
C CYS A 195 20.48 21.27 -3.28
N PRO A 196 19.95 21.99 -2.28
CA PRO A 196 19.26 21.37 -1.15
C PRO A 196 18.01 20.61 -1.61
N LEU A 197 17.79 19.42 -1.04
CA LEU A 197 16.60 18.61 -1.27
C LEU A 197 15.80 18.47 0.04
N PRO A 198 14.46 18.44 -0.02
CA PRO A 198 13.64 18.22 1.17
C PRO A 198 13.94 16.85 1.79
N SER A 199 13.82 16.76 3.12
CA SER A 199 13.95 15.47 3.77
C SER A 199 12.75 14.58 3.46
N LEU A 200 12.92 13.26 3.53
CA LEU A 200 11.79 12.35 3.36
C LEU A 200 10.75 12.50 4.47
N MET A 201 11.16 12.97 5.65
CA MET A 201 10.25 13.25 6.76
C MET A 201 9.34 14.43 6.44
N ASP A 202 9.86 15.47 5.79
CA ASP A 202 9.07 16.64 5.38
C ASP A 202 8.06 16.26 4.30
N ILE A 203 8.52 15.50 3.28
CA ILE A 203 7.65 14.99 2.22
C ILE A 203 6.57 14.08 2.81
N TYR A 204 6.94 13.14 3.69
CA TYR A 204 6.00 12.26 4.37
C TYR A 204 4.95 13.04 5.14
N THR A 205 5.37 14.01 5.96
CA THR A 205 4.47 14.82 6.78
C THR A 205 3.50 15.61 5.92
N SER A 206 4.02 16.30 4.90
CA SER A 206 3.21 17.06 3.94
C SER A 206 2.19 16.17 3.21
N ARG A 207 2.61 14.99 2.74
CA ARG A 207 1.72 14.04 2.06
C ARG A 207 0.67 13.43 2.99
N CYS A 208 1.02 13.14 4.24
CA CYS A 208 0.06 12.66 5.24
C CYS A 208 -1.04 13.69 5.49
N VAL A 209 -0.67 14.95 5.72
CA VAL A 209 -1.63 16.05 5.93
C VAL A 209 -2.49 16.24 4.69
N SER A 210 -1.88 16.30 3.50
CA SER A 210 -2.61 16.51 2.24
C SER A 210 -3.57 15.36 1.93
N ARG A 211 -3.19 14.11 2.21
CA ARG A 211 -4.08 12.96 2.05
C ARG A 211 -5.20 12.98 3.09
N ALA A 212 -4.90 13.29 4.34
CA ALA A 212 -5.89 13.39 5.40
C ALA A 212 -6.95 14.46 5.10
N LYS A 213 -6.54 15.67 4.68
CA LYS A 213 -7.45 16.75 4.26
C LYS A 213 -8.39 16.30 3.13
N ARG A 214 -7.88 15.58 2.13
CA ARG A 214 -8.72 15.04 1.06
C ARG A 214 -9.73 14.02 1.57
N ILE A 215 -9.33 13.14 2.49
CA ILE A 215 -10.24 12.16 3.11
C ILE A 215 -11.33 12.85 3.94
N THR A 216 -10.97 13.89 4.71
CA THR A 216 -11.95 14.64 5.52
C THR A 216 -12.94 15.45 4.69
N MET A 217 -12.55 15.87 3.48
CA MET A 217 -13.41 16.60 2.55
C MET A 217 -14.34 15.68 1.76
N ASP A 218 -14.04 14.39 1.69
CA ASP A 218 -14.79 13.39 0.94
C ASP A 218 -15.54 12.46 1.91
N SER A 219 -16.81 12.79 2.17
CA SER A 219 -17.67 11.98 3.06
C SER A 219 -17.87 10.55 2.54
N SER A 220 -17.77 10.33 1.22
CA SER A 220 -17.90 9.00 0.60
C SER A 220 -16.66 8.12 0.78
N HIS A 221 -15.52 8.71 1.15
CA HIS A 221 -14.29 7.95 1.37
C HIS A 221 -14.47 7.00 2.58
N PRO A 222 -14.13 5.70 2.47
CA PRO A 222 -14.40 4.73 3.54
C PRO A 222 -13.66 5.02 4.87
N GLY A 223 -12.55 5.74 4.79
CA GLY A 223 -11.80 6.22 5.96
C GLY A 223 -12.23 7.58 6.52
N SER A 224 -13.25 8.24 5.96
CA SER A 224 -13.73 9.56 6.44
C SER A 224 -14.20 9.50 7.89
N VAL A 225 -14.91 8.42 8.23
CA VAL A 225 -15.43 8.10 9.58
C VAL A 225 -14.35 7.92 10.64
N LEU A 226 -13.07 7.81 10.26
CA LEU A 226 -11.97 7.75 11.22
C LEU A 226 -11.50 9.14 11.67
N PHE A 227 -11.98 10.20 11.02
CA PHE A 227 -11.65 11.59 11.32
C PHE A 227 -12.81 12.30 12.02
N ASP A 228 -13.13 11.86 13.23
CA ASP A 228 -14.20 12.46 14.02
C ASP A 228 -13.73 13.70 14.77
N LEU A 229 -14.41 14.84 14.61
CA LEU A 229 -14.15 16.03 15.42
C LEU A 229 -14.66 15.84 16.86
N LEU A 230 -13.93 16.43 17.82
CA LEU A 230 -14.44 16.61 19.18
C LEU A 230 -15.59 17.63 19.20
N PRO A 231 -16.44 17.65 20.24
CA PRO A 231 -17.57 18.60 20.33
C PRO A 231 -17.17 20.08 20.18
N SER A 232 -15.92 20.44 20.49
CA SER A 232 -15.40 21.79 20.30
C SER A 232 -15.13 22.17 18.84
N GLY A 233 -15.12 21.22 17.91
CA GLY A 233 -14.79 21.42 16.49
C GLY A 233 -13.32 21.74 16.20
N ARG A 234 -12.47 21.87 17.23
CA ARG A 234 -11.08 22.34 17.08
C ARG A 234 -10.05 21.24 16.86
N ARG A 235 -10.39 20.00 17.16
CA ARG A 235 -9.47 18.85 17.08
C ARG A 235 -10.22 17.59 16.70
N TYR A 236 -9.53 16.71 16.00
CA TYR A 236 -9.95 15.34 15.73
C TYR A 236 -9.69 14.45 16.95
N ARG A 237 -10.58 13.48 17.16
CA ARG A 237 -10.49 12.45 18.18
C ARG A 237 -9.31 11.52 17.84
N CYS A 238 -8.39 11.37 18.79
CA CYS A 238 -7.26 10.47 18.62
C CYS A 238 -7.73 9.00 18.61
N ILE A 239 -7.23 8.22 17.64
CA ILE A 239 -7.45 6.77 17.60
C ILE A 239 -6.62 6.10 18.69
N ARG A 240 -7.29 5.44 19.64
CA ARG A 240 -6.63 4.69 20.71
C ARG A 240 -5.82 3.55 20.12
N SER A 241 -4.50 3.58 20.31
CA SER A 241 -3.59 2.58 19.77
C SER A 241 -2.91 1.81 20.91
N ARG A 242 -3.11 0.48 20.96
CA ARG A 242 -2.44 -0.39 21.94
C ARG A 242 -1.04 -0.86 21.49
N THR A 243 -0.73 -0.72 20.21
CA THR A 243 0.53 -1.16 19.61
C THR A 243 1.19 -0.02 18.83
N ASN A 244 2.52 -0.06 18.76
CA ASN A 244 3.28 0.86 17.91
C ASN A 244 2.92 0.69 16.43
N ARG A 245 2.64 -0.53 15.97
CA ARG A 245 2.23 -0.79 14.57
C ARG A 245 0.99 -0.01 14.17
N LEU A 246 -0.05 -0.01 15.01
CA LEU A 246 -1.25 0.79 14.77
C LEU A 246 -0.96 2.29 14.95
N LYS A 247 -0.28 2.67 16.03
CA LYS A 247 0.06 4.08 16.33
C LYS A 247 0.79 4.78 15.19
N TYR A 248 1.68 4.08 14.51
CA TYR A 248 2.50 4.61 13.42
C TYR A 248 1.91 4.37 12.02
N SER A 249 0.76 3.70 11.93
CA SER A 249 -0.01 3.61 10.69
C SER A 249 -0.58 4.97 10.26
N PHE A 250 -1.10 5.03 9.03
CA PHE A 250 -1.55 6.27 8.42
C PHE A 250 -2.56 7.05 9.27
N PHE A 251 -3.69 6.47 9.67
CA PHE A 251 -4.80 7.22 10.27
C PHE A 251 -4.43 7.85 11.63
N PRO A 252 -3.90 7.12 12.63
CA PRO A 252 -3.54 7.73 13.91
C PRO A 252 -2.46 8.80 13.75
N LYS A 253 -1.50 8.59 12.84
CA LYS A 253 -0.44 9.56 12.59
C LYS A 253 -0.95 10.80 11.85
N ALA A 254 -1.84 10.63 10.88
CA ALA A 254 -2.49 11.72 10.16
C ALA A 254 -3.32 12.62 11.10
N ILE A 255 -4.12 12.02 11.99
CA ILE A 255 -4.89 12.75 13.01
C ILE A 255 -3.97 13.55 13.92
N THR A 256 -2.88 12.93 14.38
CA THR A 256 -1.88 13.62 15.22
C THR A 256 -1.28 14.82 14.50
N LEU A 257 -0.95 14.67 13.21
CA LEU A 257 -0.40 15.76 12.39
C LEU A 257 -1.43 16.87 12.14
N LEU A 258 -2.69 16.54 11.84
CA LEU A 258 -3.74 17.54 11.68
C LEU A 258 -3.98 18.33 12.97
N ASN A 259 -4.08 17.64 14.10
CA ASN A 259 -4.27 18.29 15.41
C ASN A 259 -3.13 19.24 15.76
N SER A 260 -1.89 18.93 15.36
CA SER A 260 -0.74 19.82 15.57
C SER A 260 -0.76 21.09 14.72
N GLN A 261 -1.58 21.12 13.65
CA GLN A 261 -1.74 22.29 12.76
C GLN A 261 -2.95 23.16 13.09
N MET A 262 -3.89 22.69 13.91
CA MET A 262 -5.13 23.40 14.26
C MET A 262 -4.98 24.30 15.50
N HIS A 263 -3.77 24.81 15.73
CA HIS A 263 -3.42 25.68 16.84
C HIS A 263 -3.45 27.15 16.43
#